data_AF-A0A133ZLR4-F1
#
_entry.id   AF-A0A133ZLR4-F1
#
_cell.length_a   1.000
_cell.length_b   1.000
_cell.length_c   1.000
_cell.angle_alpha   90.00
_cell.angle_beta   90.00
_cell.angle_gamma   90.00
#
_symmetry.space_group_name_H-M   'P 1'
#
loop_
_entity.id
_entity.type
_entity.pdbx_description
1 polymer ?
#
loop_
_entity_poly.entity_id
_entity_poly.type
_entity_poly.pdbx_seq_one_letter_code
_entity_poly.pdbx_strand_id
1 'polypeptide(L)'
;MEEDSAEKLPEDKQNFVDTVVESILKNDTNTEKNLYEYGCEYYAYEECDHLFEIAKNRVHSKNESKVIGQFNTIKVHKCIPAIEVAHLCKNESFPVPQELDIPIGFGVFWEIIVPLVIDAAEMVGCKYVYLFAADRTDGQREDIDRKLVSYYKNHFKFTECKETVKFIKPEYDNYCYGLIQEVAELKTNREAIWTEFSDISM
;
A
#
# COMPACT_ATOMS: atom_id res chain seq x y z
N MET A 1 -21.16 10.10 2.39
CA MET A 1 -20.91 10.30 0.94
C MET A 1 -19.57 9.64 0.66
N GLU A 2 -19.57 8.69 -0.26
CA GLU A 2 -18.37 7.95 -0.67
C GLU A 2 -17.56 8.86 -1.61
N GLU A 3 -16.43 9.38 -1.14
CA GLU A 3 -15.51 10.15 -1.97
C GLU A 3 -14.54 9.17 -2.63
N ASP A 4 -14.78 8.93 -3.93
CA ASP A 4 -13.97 8.08 -4.77
C ASP A 4 -12.70 8.85 -5.17
N SER A 5 -11.54 8.42 -4.70
CA SER A 5 -10.24 8.99 -5.10
C SER A 5 -9.92 8.81 -6.59
N ALA A 6 -10.83 8.21 -7.35
CA ALA A 6 -10.84 8.13 -8.81
C ALA A 6 -12.05 8.83 -9.47
N GLU A 7 -12.67 9.81 -8.79
CA GLU A 7 -13.83 10.53 -9.32
C GLU A 7 -13.53 11.14 -10.70
N LYS A 8 -14.28 10.69 -11.70
CA LYS A 8 -14.13 11.12 -13.08
C LYS A 8 -14.88 12.43 -13.29
N LEU A 9 -14.13 13.53 -13.23
CA LEU A 9 -14.66 14.87 -13.42
C LEU A 9 -14.90 15.19 -14.91
N PRO A 10 -15.89 16.05 -15.21
CA PRO A 10 -15.97 16.77 -16.49
C PRO A 10 -14.66 17.49 -16.85
N GLU A 11 -14.40 17.69 -18.15
CA GLU A 11 -13.12 18.19 -18.66
C GLU A 11 -12.73 19.57 -18.09
N ASP A 12 -13.69 20.48 -17.96
CA ASP A 12 -13.52 21.81 -17.36
C ASP A 12 -13.12 21.74 -15.88
N LYS A 13 -13.83 20.92 -15.10
CA LYS A 13 -13.52 20.68 -13.67
C LYS A 13 -12.19 19.95 -13.49
N GLN A 14 -11.88 19.02 -14.37
CA GLN A 14 -10.62 18.31 -14.38
C GLN A 14 -9.43 19.27 -14.61
N ASN A 15 -9.54 20.15 -15.61
CA ASN A 15 -8.52 21.17 -15.89
C ASN A 15 -8.34 22.13 -14.70
N PHE A 16 -9.43 22.53 -14.06
CA PHE A 16 -9.39 23.36 -12.86
C PHE A 16 -8.64 22.66 -11.71
N VAL A 17 -9.04 21.44 -11.37
CA VAL A 17 -8.40 20.63 -10.32
C VAL A 17 -6.93 20.41 -10.61
N ASP A 18 -6.56 20.11 -11.86
CA ASP A 18 -5.15 19.90 -12.23
C ASP A 18 -4.32 21.18 -12.05
N THR A 19 -4.90 22.35 -12.31
CA THR A 19 -4.26 23.65 -12.05
C THR A 19 -4.05 23.90 -10.55
N VAL A 20 -5.04 23.58 -9.71
CA VAL A 20 -4.92 23.67 -8.23
C VAL A 20 -3.86 22.69 -7.72
N VAL A 21 -3.82 21.46 -8.24
CA VAL A 21 -2.79 20.47 -7.89
C VAL A 21 -1.39 21.00 -8.20
N GLU A 22 -1.22 21.66 -9.34
CA GLU A 22 0.07 22.27 -9.70
C GLU A 22 0.48 23.41 -8.77
N SER A 23 -0.45 24.30 -8.37
CA SER A 23 -0.13 25.40 -7.48
C SER A 23 0.30 24.89 -6.10
N ILE A 24 -0.41 23.89 -5.56
CA ILE A 24 -0.05 23.27 -4.28
C ILE A 24 1.32 22.57 -4.37
N LEU A 25 1.59 21.81 -5.44
CA LEU A 25 2.89 21.16 -5.64
C LEU A 25 4.06 22.15 -5.76
N LYS A 26 3.80 23.36 -6.27
CA LYS A 26 4.78 24.45 -6.39
C LYS A 26 4.92 25.27 -5.10
N ASN A 27 4.12 24.99 -4.07
CA ASN A 27 3.96 25.82 -2.86
C ASN A 27 3.61 27.29 -3.19
N ASP A 28 2.85 27.52 -4.27
CA ASP A 28 2.42 28.85 -4.67
C ASP A 28 1.09 29.21 -4.01
N THR A 29 1.18 29.67 -2.75
CA THR A 29 0.02 30.01 -1.91
C THR A 29 -0.81 31.17 -2.46
N ASN A 30 -0.21 32.09 -3.23
CA ASN A 30 -0.94 33.20 -3.83
C ASN A 30 -1.83 32.69 -4.97
N THR A 31 -1.28 31.86 -5.85
CA THR A 31 -2.04 31.25 -6.93
C THR A 31 -3.12 30.33 -6.38
N GLU A 32 -2.83 29.52 -5.36
CA GLU A 32 -3.84 28.68 -4.69
C GLU A 32 -5.02 29.50 -4.16
N LYS A 33 -4.74 30.60 -3.45
CA LYS A 33 -5.79 31.49 -2.91
C LYS A 33 -6.63 32.12 -4.02
N ASN A 34 -5.98 32.62 -5.07
CA ASN A 34 -6.68 33.23 -6.21
C ASN A 34 -7.57 32.21 -6.95
N LEU A 35 -7.10 30.97 -7.08
CA LEU A 35 -7.88 29.86 -7.66
C LEU A 35 -9.08 29.50 -6.80
N TYR A 36 -8.97 29.57 -5.47
CA TYR A 36 -10.09 29.31 -4.56
C TYR A 36 -11.18 30.38 -4.68
N GLU A 37 -10.77 31.66 -4.72
CA GLU A 37 -11.68 32.78 -4.94
C GLU A 37 -12.40 32.65 -6.29
N TYR A 38 -11.65 32.40 -7.37
CA TYR A 38 -12.21 32.16 -8.71
C TYR A 38 -13.16 30.96 -8.75
N GLY A 39 -12.77 29.84 -8.13
CA GLY A 39 -13.59 28.63 -8.08
C GLY A 39 -14.92 28.86 -7.36
N CYS A 40 -14.91 29.63 -6.26
CA CYS A 40 -16.13 29.96 -5.51
C CYS A 40 -17.10 30.82 -6.34
N GLU A 41 -16.58 31.73 -7.17
CA GLU A 41 -17.40 32.55 -8.07
C GLU A 41 -18.00 31.74 -9.22
N TYR A 42 -17.28 30.74 -9.74
CA TYR A 42 -17.68 29.99 -10.93
C TYR A 42 -18.54 28.75 -10.63
N TYR A 43 -18.21 27.98 -9.58
CA TYR A 43 -18.83 26.68 -9.26
C TYR A 43 -19.79 26.71 -8.05
N ALA A 44 -19.93 27.87 -7.38
CA ALA A 44 -20.51 27.97 -6.03
C ALA A 44 -19.65 27.33 -4.93
N TYR A 45 -19.87 27.74 -3.69
CA TYR A 45 -18.98 27.44 -2.57
C TYR A 45 -18.81 25.92 -2.30
N GLU A 46 -19.91 25.17 -2.22
CA GLU A 46 -19.86 23.73 -1.89
C GLU A 46 -19.11 22.91 -2.94
N GLU A 47 -19.33 23.21 -4.23
CA GLU A 47 -18.65 22.51 -5.31
C GLU A 47 -17.17 22.94 -5.42
N CYS A 48 -16.86 24.22 -5.19
CA CYS A 48 -15.48 24.68 -5.12
C CYS A 48 -14.71 23.98 -4.00
N ASP A 49 -15.28 23.90 -2.79
CA ASP A 49 -14.65 23.24 -1.65
C ASP A 49 -14.38 21.76 -1.95
N HIS A 50 -15.35 21.07 -2.55
CA HIS A 50 -15.19 19.68 -3.01
C HIS A 50 -14.08 19.53 -4.05
N LEU A 51 -14.01 20.39 -5.08
CA LEU A 51 -12.94 20.35 -6.09
C LEU A 51 -11.55 20.59 -5.47
N PHE A 52 -11.47 21.44 -4.44
CA PHE A 52 -10.24 21.66 -3.69
C PHE A 52 -9.85 20.46 -2.83
N GLU A 53 -10.81 19.77 -2.21
CA GLU A 53 -10.53 18.51 -1.51
C GLU A 53 -10.02 17.43 -2.47
N ILE A 54 -10.61 17.29 -3.66
CA ILE A 54 -10.08 16.40 -4.71
C ILE A 54 -8.63 16.79 -5.05
N ALA A 55 -8.34 18.08 -5.23
CA ALA A 55 -6.98 18.55 -5.53
C ALA A 55 -5.99 18.21 -4.41
N LYS A 56 -6.34 18.48 -3.15
CA LYS A 56 -5.52 18.14 -1.97
C LYS A 56 -5.27 16.63 -1.89
N ASN A 57 -6.30 15.81 -2.11
CA ASN A 57 -6.19 14.35 -2.14
C ASN A 57 -5.26 13.85 -3.25
N ARG A 58 -5.31 14.47 -4.44
CA ARG A 58 -4.38 14.17 -5.55
C ARG A 58 -2.94 14.55 -5.21
N VAL A 59 -2.71 15.70 -4.57
CA VAL A 59 -1.38 16.12 -4.10
C VAL A 59 -0.86 15.14 -3.05
N HIS A 60 -1.68 14.80 -2.06
CA HIS A 60 -1.33 13.85 -1.00
C HIS A 60 -0.93 12.49 -1.60
N SER A 61 -1.68 12.00 -2.57
CA SER A 61 -1.40 10.75 -3.28
C SER A 61 -0.09 10.78 -4.07
N LYS A 62 0.19 11.89 -4.76
CA LYS A 62 1.45 12.11 -5.49
C LYS A 62 2.64 12.17 -4.54
N ASN A 63 2.49 12.85 -3.40
CA ASN A 63 3.54 12.95 -2.38
C ASN A 63 3.80 11.59 -1.74
N GLU A 64 2.76 10.83 -1.39
CA GLU A 64 2.92 9.47 -0.89
C GLU A 64 3.70 8.61 -1.89
N SER A 65 3.28 8.57 -3.16
CA SER A 65 3.94 7.74 -4.18
C SER A 65 5.43 8.05 -4.30
N LYS A 66 5.81 9.33 -4.17
CA LYS A 66 7.21 9.78 -4.15
C LYS A 66 7.95 9.34 -2.87
N VAL A 67 7.34 9.53 -1.70
CA VAL A 67 7.93 9.16 -0.39
C VAL A 67 8.15 7.65 -0.29
N ILE A 68 7.15 6.88 -0.70
CA ILE A 68 7.19 5.41 -0.72
C ILE A 68 8.08 4.91 -1.85
N GLY A 69 8.17 5.62 -2.97
CA GLY A 69 8.83 5.15 -4.19
C GLY A 69 8.01 4.08 -4.93
N GLN A 70 6.67 4.17 -4.88
CA GLN A 70 5.75 3.20 -5.50
C GLN A 70 4.62 3.92 -6.25
N PHE A 71 4.53 3.68 -7.56
CA PHE A 71 3.59 4.39 -8.46
C PHE A 71 2.49 3.48 -9.05
N ASN A 72 2.57 2.18 -8.83
CA ASN A 72 1.60 1.18 -9.29
C ASN A 72 0.51 0.92 -8.24
N THR A 73 -0.04 2.00 -7.67
CA THR A 73 -1.13 1.95 -6.70
C THR A 73 -2.30 2.81 -7.18
N ILE A 74 -3.50 2.27 -7.08
CA ILE A 74 -4.77 2.98 -7.17
C ILE A 74 -5.25 3.14 -5.73
N LYS A 75 -5.39 4.39 -5.29
CA LYS A 75 -5.97 4.66 -3.97
C LYS A 75 -7.48 4.59 -4.03
N VAL A 76 -8.09 4.11 -2.96
CA VAL A 76 -9.53 4.07 -2.74
C VAL A 76 -9.84 4.41 -1.29
N HIS A 77 -11.03 4.94 -1.01
CA HIS A 77 -11.46 5.20 0.37
C HIS A 77 -11.50 3.92 1.20
N LYS A 78 -12.12 2.87 0.65
CA LYS A 78 -12.30 1.57 1.29
C LYS A 78 -12.10 0.43 0.31
N CYS A 79 -11.55 -0.69 0.81
CA CYS A 79 -11.49 -1.97 0.10
C CYS A 79 -12.46 -2.96 0.76
N ILE A 80 -13.15 -3.77 -0.04
CA ILE A 80 -13.97 -4.90 0.44
C ILE A 80 -13.38 -6.19 -0.15
N PRO A 81 -12.44 -6.83 0.56
CA PRO A 81 -11.78 -8.03 0.05
C PRO A 81 -12.70 -9.25 0.13
N ALA A 82 -12.60 -10.13 -0.88
CA ALA A 82 -13.27 -11.44 -0.84
C ALA A 82 -12.57 -12.40 0.14
N ILE A 83 -11.23 -12.32 0.23
CA ILE A 83 -10.39 -13.07 1.16
C ILE A 83 -9.34 -12.09 1.69
N GLU A 84 -9.26 -11.96 3.01
CA GLU A 84 -8.28 -11.11 3.68
C GLU A 84 -7.80 -11.78 4.97
N VAL A 85 -6.49 -11.69 5.21
CA VAL A 85 -5.90 -11.96 6.51
C VAL A 85 -5.66 -10.61 7.18
N ALA A 86 -6.64 -10.16 7.96
CA ALA A 86 -6.55 -8.87 8.64
C ALA A 86 -5.64 -8.98 9.88
N HIS A 87 -4.86 -7.92 10.14
CA HIS A 87 -4.04 -7.76 11.35
C HIS A 87 -3.06 -8.93 11.59
N LEU A 88 -2.27 -9.30 10.58
CA LEU A 88 -1.15 -10.23 10.75
C LEU A 88 -0.03 -9.57 11.57
N CYS A 89 -0.22 -9.53 12.88
CA CYS A 89 0.70 -8.95 13.84
C CYS A 89 0.73 -9.75 15.15
N LYS A 90 1.84 -9.66 15.88
CA LYS A 90 1.94 -10.21 17.22
C LYS A 90 1.26 -9.25 18.19
N ASN A 91 0.42 -9.76 19.09
CA ASN A 91 0.00 -9.00 20.26
C ASN A 91 1.24 -8.60 21.07
N GLU A 92 1.37 -7.32 21.42
CA GLU A 92 2.51 -6.78 22.18
C GLU A 92 2.74 -7.54 23.49
N SER A 93 1.65 -7.94 24.15
CA SER A 93 1.67 -8.66 25.42
C SER A 93 1.96 -10.16 25.27
N PHE A 94 2.07 -10.68 24.04
CA PHE A 94 2.29 -12.10 23.82
C PHE A 94 3.74 -12.48 24.20
N PRO A 95 3.91 -13.38 25.20
CA PRO A 95 5.22 -13.87 25.59
C PRO A 95 5.72 -14.85 24.54
N VAL A 96 6.76 -14.46 23.80
CA VAL A 96 7.43 -15.36 22.87
C VAL A 96 8.15 -16.42 23.68
N PRO A 97 7.87 -17.72 23.48
CA PRO A 97 8.61 -18.79 24.17
C PRO A 97 10.10 -18.68 23.87
N GLN A 98 10.96 -18.76 24.89
CA GLN A 98 12.42 -18.64 24.74
C GLN A 98 13.03 -19.77 23.90
N GLU A 99 12.37 -20.92 23.85
CA GLU A 99 12.79 -22.10 23.09
C GLU A 99 12.55 -21.97 21.59
N LEU A 100 11.80 -20.94 21.17
CA LEU A 100 11.48 -20.72 19.76
C LEU A 100 12.61 -19.93 19.09
N ASP A 101 13.48 -20.65 18.39
CA ASP A 101 14.59 -20.06 17.63
C ASP A 101 14.17 -19.49 16.26
N ILE A 102 12.86 -19.46 16.00
CA ILE A 102 12.27 -18.91 14.77
C ILE A 102 11.37 -17.72 15.09
N PRO A 103 11.35 -16.67 14.24
CA PRO A 103 10.36 -15.61 14.39
C PRO A 103 8.93 -16.19 14.29
N ILE A 104 8.07 -15.95 15.27
CA ILE A 104 6.69 -16.49 15.27
C ILE A 104 5.96 -16.16 13.95
N GLY A 105 6.06 -14.92 13.48
CA GLY A 105 5.41 -14.50 12.24
C GLY A 105 5.85 -15.31 11.03
N PHE A 106 7.12 -15.75 11.00
CA PHE A 106 7.66 -16.60 9.96
C PHE A 106 7.03 -17.99 9.96
N GLY A 107 7.01 -18.64 11.12
CA GLY A 107 6.37 -19.95 11.27
C GLY A 107 4.87 -19.89 10.97
N VAL A 108 4.17 -18.89 11.52
CA VAL A 108 2.73 -18.68 11.26
C VAL A 108 2.46 -18.45 9.77
N PHE A 109 3.27 -17.64 9.09
CA PHE A 109 3.08 -17.39 7.67
C PHE A 109 3.24 -18.68 6.85
N TRP A 110 4.38 -19.37 6.98
CA TRP A 110 4.68 -20.52 6.12
C TRP A 110 3.91 -21.80 6.49
N GLU A 111 3.66 -22.05 7.78
CA GLU A 111 3.05 -23.31 8.23
C GLU A 111 1.56 -23.23 8.45
N ILE A 112 0.99 -22.02 8.58
CA ILE A 112 -0.45 -21.85 8.81
C ILE A 112 -1.11 -21.08 7.68
N ILE A 113 -0.60 -19.89 7.34
CA ILE A 113 -1.26 -19.02 6.35
C ILE A 113 -1.10 -19.55 4.92
N VAL A 114 0.12 -19.93 4.52
CA VAL A 114 0.40 -20.38 3.16
C VAL A 114 -0.42 -21.63 2.77
N PRO A 115 -0.55 -22.67 3.61
CA PRO A 115 -1.46 -23.78 3.33
C PRO A 115 -2.91 -23.34 3.07
N LEU A 116 -3.45 -22.45 3.93
CA LEU A 116 -4.81 -21.94 3.76
C LEU A 116 -4.99 -21.15 2.46
N VAL A 117 -3.95 -20.40 2.06
CA VAL A 117 -3.95 -19.67 0.78
C VAL A 117 -3.95 -20.64 -0.41
N ILE A 118 -3.15 -21.71 -0.36
CA ILE A 118 -3.10 -22.73 -1.41
C ILE A 118 -4.47 -23.40 -1.55
N ASP A 119 -5.06 -23.85 -0.43
CA ASP A 119 -6.38 -24.48 -0.42
C ASP A 119 -7.46 -23.55 -1.00
N ALA A 120 -7.45 -22.27 -0.59
CA ALA A 120 -8.36 -21.27 -1.15
C ALA A 120 -8.14 -21.05 -2.65
N ALA A 121 -6.87 -20.97 -3.09
CA ALA A 121 -6.53 -20.76 -4.49
C ALA A 121 -6.97 -21.92 -5.39
N GLU A 122 -6.95 -23.16 -4.90
CA GLU A 122 -7.47 -24.32 -5.62
C GLU A 122 -8.99 -24.25 -5.83
N MET A 123 -9.73 -23.63 -4.91
CA MET A 123 -11.18 -23.51 -5.00
C MET A 123 -11.65 -22.34 -5.87
N VAL A 124 -11.05 -21.16 -5.72
CA VAL A 124 -11.55 -19.92 -6.35
C VAL A 124 -10.63 -19.32 -7.41
N GLY A 125 -9.42 -19.86 -7.58
CA GLY A 125 -8.44 -19.39 -8.55
C GLY A 125 -7.79 -18.06 -8.14
N CYS A 126 -6.73 -18.12 -7.34
CA CYS A 126 -5.95 -16.94 -6.93
C CYS A 126 -4.60 -16.92 -7.66
N LYS A 127 -4.24 -15.79 -8.28
CA LYS A 127 -2.94 -15.63 -8.95
C LYS A 127 -1.86 -15.05 -8.04
N TYR A 128 -2.24 -14.15 -7.15
CA TYR A 128 -1.30 -13.40 -6.31
C TYR A 128 -1.79 -13.30 -4.87
N VAL A 129 -0.85 -13.28 -3.94
CA VAL A 129 -1.01 -12.75 -2.59
C VAL A 129 -0.31 -11.41 -2.55
N TYR A 130 -0.91 -10.40 -1.93
CA TYR A 130 -0.28 -9.10 -1.74
C TYR A 130 -0.49 -8.61 -0.31
N LEU A 131 0.39 -7.70 0.11
CA LEU A 131 0.32 -7.04 1.42
C LEU A 131 0.77 -5.59 1.32
N PHE A 132 0.43 -4.81 2.33
CA PHE A 132 0.92 -3.46 2.54
C PHE A 132 1.76 -3.41 3.82
N ALA A 133 3.07 -3.22 3.67
CA ALA A 133 3.99 -3.15 4.78
C ALA A 133 3.99 -1.74 5.40
N ALA A 134 3.58 -1.64 6.67
CA ALA A 134 3.60 -0.40 7.45
C ALA A 134 5.02 -0.03 7.91
N ASP A 135 5.95 0.06 6.96
CA ASP A 135 7.35 0.36 7.23
C ASP A 135 7.59 1.87 7.17
N ARG A 136 7.66 2.49 8.35
CA ARG A 136 8.00 3.91 8.51
C ARG A 136 9.47 4.15 8.81
N THR A 137 10.35 3.18 8.53
CA THR A 137 11.80 3.40 8.68
C THR A 137 12.20 4.56 7.77
N ASP A 138 12.71 5.66 8.36
CA ASP A 138 12.93 6.93 7.66
C ASP A 138 13.87 6.77 6.45
N GLY A 139 13.27 6.68 5.25
CA GLY A 139 13.99 6.54 3.97
C GLY A 139 14.73 7.79 3.51
N GLN A 140 14.93 8.79 4.37
CA GLN A 140 15.78 9.97 4.08
C GLN A 140 17.27 9.68 4.25
N ARG A 141 17.60 8.50 4.76
CA ARG A 141 18.95 7.98 4.82
C ARG A 141 19.06 6.88 3.77
N GLU A 142 19.76 7.17 2.67
CA GLU A 142 20.02 6.23 1.56
C GLU A 142 20.66 4.90 2.04
N ASP A 143 21.15 4.88 3.27
CA ASP A 143 21.84 3.78 3.95
C ASP A 143 20.98 2.94 4.91
N ILE A 144 19.68 3.25 5.10
CA ILE A 144 18.82 2.45 6.00
C ILE A 144 17.82 1.61 5.19
N ASP A 145 18.09 0.30 5.13
CA ASP A 145 17.17 -0.70 4.62
C ASP A 145 15.82 -0.65 5.37
N ARG A 146 14.72 -0.59 4.61
CA ARG A 146 13.35 -0.72 5.12
C ARG A 146 13.19 -2.09 5.79
N LYS A 147 13.32 -2.14 7.11
CA LYS A 147 13.48 -3.40 7.87
C LYS A 147 12.33 -4.38 7.64
N LEU A 148 11.09 -3.88 7.63
CA LEU A 148 9.90 -4.72 7.47
C LEU A 148 9.73 -5.14 6.01
N VAL A 149 9.99 -4.24 5.06
CA VAL A 149 9.98 -4.58 3.62
C VAL A 149 11.04 -5.64 3.31
N SER A 150 12.27 -5.44 3.77
CA SER A 150 13.36 -6.42 3.63
C SER A 150 13.02 -7.73 4.32
N TYR A 151 12.37 -7.70 5.48
CA TYR A 151 11.90 -8.91 6.16
C TYR A 151 10.93 -9.71 5.28
N TYR A 152 9.89 -9.07 4.72
CA TYR A 152 8.94 -9.74 3.85
C TYR A 152 9.57 -10.27 2.55
N LYS A 153 10.55 -9.55 2.00
CA LYS A 153 11.27 -10.01 0.79
C LYS A 153 12.15 -11.22 1.08
N ASN A 154 12.96 -11.16 2.14
CA ASN A 154 13.95 -12.18 2.43
C ASN A 154 13.33 -13.44 3.05
N HIS A 155 12.38 -13.26 3.97
CA HIS A 155 11.81 -14.35 4.75
C HIS A 155 10.49 -14.86 4.20
N PHE A 156 9.65 -13.99 3.62
CA PHE A 156 8.32 -14.39 3.11
C PHE A 156 8.28 -14.47 1.58
N LYS A 157 9.42 -14.24 0.91
CA LYS A 157 9.61 -14.32 -0.55
C LYS A 157 8.67 -13.43 -1.36
N PHE A 158 8.21 -12.33 -0.76
CA PHE A 158 7.50 -11.30 -1.51
C PHE A 158 8.46 -10.50 -2.40
N THR A 159 7.93 -9.91 -3.46
CA THR A 159 8.69 -9.07 -4.38
C THR A 159 8.01 -7.72 -4.58
N GLU A 160 8.73 -6.82 -5.23
CA GLU A 160 8.14 -5.62 -5.78
C GLU A 160 7.03 -5.94 -6.77
N CYS A 161 6.05 -5.05 -6.84
CA CYS A 161 4.94 -5.21 -7.76
C CYS A 161 5.37 -4.90 -9.19
N LYS A 162 5.09 -5.85 -10.08
CA LYS A 162 5.39 -5.75 -11.52
C LYS A 162 4.58 -4.63 -12.15
N GLU A 163 5.10 -4.00 -13.20
CA GLU A 163 4.43 -2.88 -13.91
C GLU A 163 3.03 -3.26 -14.45
N THR A 164 2.80 -4.54 -14.69
CA THR A 164 1.54 -5.08 -15.22
C THR A 164 0.43 -5.22 -14.17
N VAL A 165 0.75 -5.05 -12.88
CA VAL A 165 -0.21 -5.17 -11.77
C VAL A 165 -0.29 -3.84 -11.04
N LYS A 166 -1.51 -3.47 -10.63
CA LYS A 166 -1.76 -2.31 -9.77
C LYS A 166 -2.35 -2.77 -8.46
N PHE A 167 -1.87 -2.21 -7.36
CA PHE A 167 -2.49 -2.41 -6.05
C PHE A 167 -3.72 -1.52 -5.90
N ILE A 168 -4.76 -2.05 -5.26
CA ILE A 168 -5.86 -1.25 -4.75
C ILE A 168 -5.56 -1.00 -3.28
N LYS A 169 -5.19 0.23 -2.93
CA LYS A 169 -4.75 0.61 -1.58
C LYS A 169 -5.84 1.44 -0.88
N PRO A 170 -6.45 0.92 0.20
CA PRO A 170 -7.39 1.69 0.98
C PRO A 170 -6.67 2.79 1.77
N GLU A 171 -7.39 3.83 2.20
CA GLU A 171 -6.83 4.92 3.01
C GLU A 171 -6.15 4.43 4.29
N TYR A 172 -6.66 3.35 4.89
CA TYR A 172 -6.06 2.72 6.06
C TYR A 172 -4.58 2.35 5.86
N ASP A 173 -4.21 1.97 4.63
CA ASP A 173 -2.85 1.56 4.26
C ASP A 173 -2.03 2.70 3.63
N ASN A 174 -2.48 3.95 3.72
CA ASN A 174 -1.69 5.11 3.28
C ASN A 174 -0.28 5.05 3.89
N TYR A 175 0.72 5.43 3.09
CA TYR A 175 2.15 5.36 3.43
C TYR A 175 2.73 3.95 3.56
N CYS A 176 1.96 2.88 3.36
CA CYS A 176 2.47 1.51 3.40
C CYS A 176 3.05 1.05 2.05
N TYR A 177 4.09 0.23 2.09
CA TYR A 177 4.76 -0.29 0.91
C TYR A 177 4.08 -1.57 0.39
N GLY A 178 3.56 -1.56 -0.83
CA GLY A 178 2.91 -2.74 -1.41
C GLY A 178 3.90 -3.79 -1.87
N LEU A 179 3.68 -5.05 -1.52
CA LEU A 179 4.47 -6.20 -1.98
C LEU A 179 3.56 -7.31 -2.50
N ILE A 180 4.06 -8.12 -3.43
CA ILE A 180 3.28 -9.20 -4.07
C ILE A 180 4.08 -10.50 -4.16
N GLN A 181 3.37 -11.63 -4.21
CA GLN A 181 3.93 -12.95 -4.46
C GLN A 181 2.98 -13.77 -5.33
N GLU A 182 3.52 -14.56 -6.26
CA GLU A 182 2.72 -15.46 -7.08
C GLU A 182 2.30 -16.69 -6.28
N VAL A 183 1.02 -17.04 -6.34
CA VAL A 183 0.47 -18.20 -5.63
C VAL A 183 1.12 -19.50 -6.11
N ALA A 184 1.46 -19.58 -7.40
CA ALA A 184 2.14 -20.73 -8.00
C ALA A 184 3.51 -21.02 -7.35
N GLU A 185 4.17 -20.00 -6.81
CA GLU A 185 5.49 -20.13 -6.18
C GLU A 185 5.42 -20.47 -4.69
N LEU A 186 4.24 -20.34 -4.04
CA LEU A 186 4.10 -20.50 -2.59
C LEU A 186 4.55 -21.87 -2.09
N LYS A 187 4.23 -22.93 -2.84
CA LYS A 187 4.60 -24.29 -2.46
C LYS A 187 6.11 -24.49 -2.50
N THR A 188 6.74 -24.10 -3.61
CA THR A 188 8.20 -24.18 -3.79
C THR A 188 8.93 -23.31 -2.77
N ASN A 189 8.45 -22.08 -2.54
CA ASN A 189 9.05 -21.17 -1.58
C ASN A 189 8.95 -21.68 -0.15
N ARG A 190 7.83 -22.31 0.23
CA ARG A 190 7.67 -22.94 1.55
C ARG A 190 8.66 -24.08 1.76
N GLU A 191 8.92 -24.89 0.74
CA GLU A 191 9.91 -25.98 0.86
C GLU A 191 11.34 -25.43 0.95
N ALA A 192 11.69 -24.46 0.09
CA ALA A 192 13.02 -23.88 0.03
C ALA A 192 13.40 -23.06 1.27
N ILE A 193 12.45 -22.30 1.83
CA ILE A 193 12.76 -21.37 2.93
C ILE A 193 13.21 -22.09 4.20
N TRP A 194 12.73 -23.31 4.45
CA TRP A 194 13.15 -24.11 5.60
C TRP A 194 14.57 -24.64 5.43
N THR A 195 14.97 -25.00 4.21
CA THR A 195 16.35 -25.38 3.90
C THR A 195 17.29 -24.19 4.09
N GLU A 196 16.93 -23.02 3.56
CA GLU A 196 17.71 -21.79 3.77
C GLU A 196 17.80 -21.42 5.26
N PHE A 197 16.69 -21.56 6.00
CA PHE A 197 16.67 -21.27 7.42
C PHE A 197 17.58 -22.21 8.22
N SER A 198 17.58 -23.51 7.90
CA SER A 198 18.45 -24.50 8.55
C SER A 198 19.93 -24.32 8.25
N ASP A 199 20.27 -23.78 7.08
CA ASP A 199 21.67 -23.52 6.69
C ASP A 199 22.25 -22.26 7.35
N ILE A 200 21.41 -21.27 7.68
CA ILE A 200 21.81 -20.02 8.35
C ILE A 200 21.97 -20.20 9.88
N SER A 201 21.31 -21.20 10.46
CA SER A 201 21.31 -21.48 11.90
C SER A 201 22.39 -22.48 12.35
N MET A 202 23.33 -22.83 11.46
CA MET A 202 24.52 -23.67 11.72
C MET A 202 25.79 -22.81 11.86
#